data_AF-A0A132B1H3-F1
#
_entry.id   AF-A0A132B1H3-F1
#
_cell.length_a   1.000
_cell.length_b   1.000
_cell.length_c   1.000
_cell.angle_alpha   90.00
_cell.angle_beta   90.00
_cell.angle_gamma   90.00
#
_symmetry.space_group_name_H-M   'P 1'
#
loop_
_entity.id
_entity.type
_entity.pdbx_description
1 polymer ?
#
loop_
_entity_poly.entity_id
_entity_poly.type
_entity_poly.pdbx_seq_one_letter_code
_entity_poly.pdbx_strand_id
1 'polypeptide(L)'
;MVTQKVFHRDPPLHFLPIRHINEKVMAAANKGHLHEEELTGDAQKAAQKCREFLLQARYRHQGDYEICNDSGLKENSRAFYAEFAPLVKTQNSGEIRLTALRFTKRATLPVKAGATIDLIPVIISQSPTVSNKTLRLGWSLHLTQDEIVELECYCLAMST
;
A
#
# COMPACT_ATOMS: atom_id res chain seq x y z
N MET A 1 23.21 -65.20 7.99
CA MET A 1 22.07 -64.62 7.23
C MET A 1 20.81 -65.26 7.78
N VAL A 2 19.81 -64.62 8.39
CA VAL A 2 19.39 -63.22 8.55
C VAL A 2 18.75 -63.11 9.95
N THR A 3 19.00 -62.00 10.63
CA THR A 3 18.46 -61.63 11.95
C THR A 3 17.03 -61.12 11.83
N GLN A 4 16.09 -61.54 12.69
CA GLN A 4 14.87 -60.76 12.95
C GLN A 4 14.45 -60.87 14.42
N LYS A 5 14.62 -59.76 15.15
CA LYS A 5 14.07 -59.47 16.48
C LYS A 5 12.61 -59.06 16.32
N VAL A 6 11.71 -59.65 17.10
CA VAL A 6 10.32 -59.19 17.23
C VAL A 6 10.23 -58.28 18.47
N PHE A 7 9.80 -57.04 18.26
CA PHE A 7 9.50 -56.06 19.30
C PHE A 7 7.99 -56.10 19.64
N HIS A 8 7.67 -56.07 20.94
CA HIS A 8 6.35 -55.74 21.47
C HIS A 8 6.06 -54.24 21.32
N ARG A 9 4.79 -53.87 21.06
CA ARG A 9 3.90 -53.09 21.96
C ARG A 9 2.63 -52.55 21.26
N ASP A 10 1.50 -52.89 21.89
CA ASP A 10 0.26 -52.13 22.18
C ASP A 10 -0.69 -51.53 21.09
N PRO A 11 -2.01 -51.47 21.38
CA PRO A 11 -3.11 -51.21 20.42
C PRO A 11 -3.52 -49.70 20.33
N PRO A 12 -4.50 -49.32 19.48
CA PRO A 12 -4.58 -47.98 18.89
C PRO A 12 -5.33 -46.96 19.76
N LEU A 13 -4.83 -45.73 19.79
CA LEU A 13 -5.57 -44.57 20.28
C LEU A 13 -6.20 -43.82 19.10
N HIS A 14 -7.53 -43.81 19.06
CA HIS A 14 -8.34 -42.82 18.35
C HIS A 14 -8.19 -41.42 18.97
N PHE A 15 -8.64 -40.38 18.24
CA PHE A 15 -8.77 -38.94 18.57
C PHE A 15 -7.48 -38.12 18.30
N LEU A 16 -7.40 -37.03 17.51
CA LEU A 16 -8.31 -36.06 16.88
C LEU A 16 -7.58 -35.32 15.72
N PRO A 17 -8.27 -34.53 14.87
CA PRO A 17 -7.74 -34.03 13.60
C PRO A 17 -6.75 -32.87 13.73
N ILE A 18 -5.77 -32.87 12.81
CA ILE A 18 -4.84 -31.77 12.53
C ILE A 18 -5.65 -30.53 12.10
N ARG A 19 -5.82 -29.57 13.00
CA ARG A 19 -6.23 -28.20 12.67
C ARG A 19 -5.42 -27.21 13.50
N HIS A 20 -5.01 -26.12 12.83
CA HIS A 20 -4.47 -24.87 13.39
C HIS A 20 -3.02 -24.87 13.92
N ILE A 21 -2.08 -24.90 12.99
CA ILE A 21 -0.76 -24.28 13.14
C ILE A 21 -0.49 -23.63 11.77
N ASN A 22 -0.78 -22.35 11.49
CA ASN A 22 -0.01 -21.19 11.93
C ASN A 22 -0.66 -19.85 11.48
N GLU A 23 -1.89 -19.52 11.88
CA GLU A 23 -2.47 -18.18 11.61
C GLU A 23 -2.02 -17.10 12.62
N LYS A 24 -1.30 -17.48 13.69
CA LYS A 24 -0.86 -16.56 14.75
C LYS A 24 0.55 -16.00 14.62
N VAL A 25 1.27 -16.26 13.52
CA VAL A 25 2.61 -15.68 13.29
C VAL A 25 2.57 -14.44 12.38
N MET A 26 1.43 -14.10 11.76
CA MET A 26 1.31 -12.95 10.84
C MET A 26 0.50 -11.76 11.40
N ALA A 27 0.00 -11.85 12.64
CA ALA A 27 -0.89 -10.84 13.23
C ALA A 27 -0.23 -9.96 14.32
N ALA A 28 1.09 -9.97 14.43
CA ALA A 28 1.82 -9.25 15.48
C ALA A 28 2.94 -8.32 14.96
N ALA A 29 2.79 -7.79 13.75
CA ALA A 29 3.54 -6.63 13.28
C ALA A 29 2.53 -5.64 12.67
N ASN A 30 2.76 -4.34 12.85
CA ASN A 30 2.09 -3.23 12.12
C ASN A 30 0.84 -2.63 12.77
N LYS A 31 0.92 -2.26 14.06
CA LYS A 31 -0.10 -1.39 14.67
C LYS A 31 0.23 0.12 14.64
N GLY A 32 1.27 0.56 13.93
CA GLY A 32 1.73 1.96 14.04
C GLY A 32 2.34 2.66 12.82
N HIS A 33 2.55 1.99 11.67
CA HIS A 33 3.17 2.65 10.50
C HIS A 33 2.31 2.65 9.23
N LEU A 34 1.12 2.07 9.30
CA LEU A 34 0.22 1.93 8.16
C LEU A 34 -1.22 2.17 8.61
N HIS A 35 -1.79 3.30 8.20
CA HIS A 35 -3.15 3.70 8.56
C HIS A 35 -3.98 3.96 7.30
N GLU A 36 -5.22 3.47 7.27
CA GLU A 36 -6.14 3.66 6.15
C GLU A 36 -7.26 4.61 6.59
N GLU A 37 -7.52 5.62 5.77
CA GLU A 37 -8.58 6.59 6.00
C GLU A 37 -9.42 6.78 4.74
N GLU A 38 -10.75 6.77 4.89
CA GLU A 38 -11.66 7.03 3.78
C GLU A 38 -11.65 8.52 3.42
N LEU A 39 -11.51 8.80 2.12
CA LEU A 39 -11.56 10.17 1.62
C LEU A 39 -12.97 10.74 1.74
N THR A 40 -13.06 12.04 2.05
CA THR A 40 -14.32 12.77 1.93
C THR A 40 -14.87 12.71 0.50
N GLY A 41 -16.18 12.81 0.34
CA GLY A 41 -16.82 12.74 -0.99
C GLY A 41 -16.27 13.76 -1.99
N ASP A 42 -15.86 14.94 -1.53
CA ASP A 42 -15.28 15.97 -2.40
C ASP A 42 -13.82 15.69 -2.75
N ALA A 43 -13.03 15.16 -1.82
CA ALA A 43 -11.68 14.66 -2.12
C ALA A 43 -11.71 13.50 -3.13
N GLN A 44 -12.69 12.59 -3.03
CA GLN A 44 -12.89 11.51 -4.01
C GLN A 44 -13.20 12.06 -5.41
N LYS A 45 -14.14 13.01 -5.52
CA LYS A 45 -14.46 13.67 -6.81
C LYS A 45 -13.25 14.39 -7.39
N ALA A 46 -12.46 15.06 -6.55
CA ALA A 46 -11.26 15.76 -6.98
C ALA A 46 -10.17 14.79 -7.46
N ALA A 47 -9.97 13.67 -6.75
CA ALA A 47 -9.06 12.60 -7.17
C ALA A 47 -9.48 11.98 -8.52
N GLN A 48 -10.78 11.81 -8.75
CA GLN A 48 -11.31 11.31 -10.02
C GLN A 48 -11.00 12.25 -11.20
N LYS A 49 -11.00 13.57 -11.01
CA LYS A 49 -10.56 14.51 -12.06
C LYS A 49 -9.06 14.38 -12.37
N CYS A 50 -8.24 14.13 -11.34
CA CYS A 50 -6.81 13.89 -11.52
C CYS A 50 -6.55 12.63 -12.35
N ARG A 51 -7.42 11.61 -12.23
CA ARG A 51 -7.30 10.33 -12.91
C ARG A 51 -7.14 10.47 -14.43
N GLU A 52 -7.96 11.32 -15.05
CA GLU A 52 -7.95 11.50 -16.51
C GLU A 52 -6.62 12.07 -16.99
N PHE A 53 -6.09 13.06 -16.28
CA PHE A 53 -4.77 13.61 -16.54
C PHE A 53 -3.67 12.55 -16.38
N LEU A 54 -3.71 11.76 -15.31
CA LEU A 54 -2.67 10.77 -15.02
C LEU A 54 -2.59 9.62 -16.04
N LEU A 55 -3.69 9.31 -16.73
CA LEU A 55 -3.68 8.35 -17.84
C LEU A 55 -2.84 8.83 -19.04
N GLN A 56 -2.73 10.14 -19.23
CA GLN A 56 -2.05 10.77 -20.37
C GLN A 56 -0.71 11.40 -19.98
N ALA A 57 -0.43 11.50 -18.67
CA ALA A 57 0.76 12.11 -18.14
C ALA A 57 2.02 11.34 -18.55
N ARG A 58 3.14 12.06 -18.60
CA ARG A 58 4.46 11.47 -18.82
C ARG A 58 5.08 11.08 -17.49
N TYR A 59 5.73 9.92 -17.49
CA TYR A 59 6.38 9.35 -16.34
C TYR A 59 7.86 9.13 -16.63
N ARG A 60 8.69 9.28 -15.60
CA ARG A 60 10.11 8.92 -15.62
C ARG A 60 10.36 7.77 -14.67
N HIS A 61 11.23 6.86 -15.05
CA HIS A 61 11.63 5.75 -14.18
C HIS A 61 12.39 6.24 -12.94
N GLN A 62 12.08 5.62 -11.80
CA GLN A 62 12.76 5.79 -10.54
C GLN A 62 12.86 4.42 -9.85
N GLY A 63 13.94 3.69 -10.15
CA GLY A 63 14.11 2.33 -9.66
C GLY A 63 13.01 1.41 -10.22
N ASP A 64 12.19 0.86 -9.33
CA ASP A 64 11.15 -0.11 -9.68
C ASP A 64 9.75 0.49 -9.89
N TYR A 65 9.60 1.80 -9.73
CA TYR A 65 8.37 2.54 -10.00
C TYR A 65 8.68 3.76 -10.87
N GLU A 66 7.64 4.50 -11.24
CA GLU A 66 7.78 5.70 -12.05
C GLU A 66 7.14 6.90 -11.36
N ILE A 67 7.72 8.08 -11.59
CA ILE A 67 7.22 9.34 -11.06
C ILE A 67 6.74 10.21 -12.21
N CYS A 68 5.59 10.86 -12.03
CA CYS A 68 5.09 11.84 -12.97
C CYS A 68 6.12 12.96 -13.20
N ASN A 69 6.44 13.20 -14.46
CA ASN A 69 7.41 14.20 -14.90
C ASN A 69 6.72 15.35 -15.65
N ASP A 70 5.39 15.41 -15.62
CA ASP A 70 4.63 16.43 -16.32
C ASP A 70 4.35 17.64 -15.43
N SER A 71 4.67 18.84 -15.92
CA SER A 71 4.45 20.09 -15.20
C SER A 71 2.97 20.39 -14.95
N GLY A 72 2.07 19.77 -15.71
CA GLY A 72 0.63 19.92 -15.54
C GLY A 72 0.10 19.31 -14.24
N LEU A 73 0.88 18.47 -13.53
CA LEU A 73 0.39 17.78 -12.34
C LEU A 73 -0.19 18.75 -11.30
N LYS A 74 0.55 19.81 -10.96
CA LYS A 74 0.15 20.77 -9.92
C LYS A 74 -1.20 21.43 -10.20
N GLU A 75 -1.45 21.79 -11.46
CA GLU A 75 -2.72 22.43 -11.85
C GLU A 75 -3.86 21.42 -11.84
N ASN A 76 -3.63 20.22 -12.40
CA ASN A 76 -4.64 19.17 -12.49
C ASN A 76 -4.98 18.54 -11.14
N SER A 77 -4.05 18.58 -10.18
CA SER A 77 -4.25 18.12 -8.81
C SER A 77 -4.66 19.22 -7.84
N ARG A 78 -4.82 20.47 -8.29
CA ARG A 78 -5.01 21.63 -7.40
C ARG A 78 -6.25 21.49 -6.52
N ALA A 79 -7.36 21.04 -7.11
CA ALA A 79 -8.59 20.80 -6.36
C ALA A 79 -8.40 19.69 -5.33
N PHE A 80 -7.76 18.58 -5.71
CA PHE A 80 -7.48 17.49 -4.78
C PHE A 80 -6.58 17.93 -3.63
N TYR A 81 -5.51 18.66 -3.93
CA TYR A 81 -4.60 19.21 -2.92
C TYR A 81 -5.34 20.16 -1.97
N ALA A 82 -6.26 20.98 -2.45
CA ALA A 82 -7.04 21.88 -1.60
C ALA A 82 -7.96 21.14 -0.62
N GLU A 83 -8.58 20.04 -1.06
CA GLU A 83 -9.46 19.23 -0.21
C GLU A 83 -8.68 18.33 0.77
N PHE A 84 -7.56 17.75 0.32
CA PHE A 84 -6.84 16.75 1.10
C PHE A 84 -5.70 17.32 1.96
N ALA A 85 -5.00 18.38 1.52
CA ALA A 85 -3.89 18.94 2.31
C ALA A 85 -4.30 19.39 3.73
N PRO A 86 -5.51 19.94 3.99
CA PRO A 86 -5.95 20.23 5.36
C PRO A 86 -6.00 18.98 6.26
N LEU A 87 -6.36 17.82 5.71
CA LEU A 87 -6.40 16.54 6.44
C LEU A 87 -4.99 16.07 6.83
N VAL A 88 -4.00 16.36 6.00
CA VAL A 88 -2.58 16.01 6.26
C VAL A 88 -1.92 17.01 7.22
N LYS A 89 -2.23 18.31 7.07
CA LYS A 89 -1.63 19.38 7.91
C LYS A 89 -2.04 19.29 9.39
N THR A 90 -3.21 18.74 9.69
CA THR A 90 -3.58 18.46 11.08
C THR A 90 -2.72 17.36 11.69
N GLN A 91 -2.12 16.50 10.87
CA GLN A 91 -1.27 15.40 11.29
C GLN A 91 0.21 15.77 11.28
N ASN A 92 0.67 16.65 10.39
CA ASN A 92 2.08 17.00 10.18
C ASN A 92 2.32 18.51 9.95
N SER A 93 3.44 19.04 10.47
CA SER A 93 3.83 20.47 10.34
C SER A 93 4.77 20.78 9.16
N GLY A 94 5.11 19.78 8.33
CA GLY A 94 6.08 19.89 7.23
C GLY A 94 5.56 20.54 5.95
N GLU A 95 6.48 20.81 5.01
CA GLU A 95 6.15 21.24 3.65
C GLU A 95 5.54 20.07 2.88
N ILE A 96 4.25 20.16 2.53
CA ILE A 96 3.59 19.12 1.74
C ILE A 96 4.06 19.18 0.29
N ARG A 97 4.55 18.05 -0.20
CA ARG A 97 4.90 17.84 -1.60
C ARG A 97 3.95 16.82 -2.20
N LEU A 98 3.33 17.20 -3.31
CA LEU A 98 2.48 16.30 -4.09
C LEU A 98 3.23 15.82 -5.33
N THR A 99 3.19 14.50 -5.54
CA THR A 99 3.66 13.84 -6.74
C THR A 99 2.65 12.78 -7.17
N ALA A 100 2.85 12.18 -8.34
CA ALA A 100 2.09 11.02 -8.78
C ALA A 100 3.04 9.88 -9.12
N LEU A 101 2.67 8.68 -8.68
CA LEU A 101 3.44 7.46 -8.80
C LEU A 101 2.70 6.50 -9.72
N ARG A 102 3.45 5.80 -10.57
CA ARG A 102 2.94 4.70 -11.37
C ARG A 102 3.77 3.46 -11.05
N PHE A 103 3.07 2.43 -10.62
CA PHE A 103 3.63 1.11 -10.35
C PHE A 103 3.18 0.20 -11.48
N THR A 104 4.13 -0.36 -12.23
CA THR A 104 3.87 -1.33 -13.31
C THR A 104 4.35 -2.74 -12.92
N LYS A 105 4.94 -2.88 -11.74
CA LYS A 105 5.44 -4.12 -11.15
C LYS A 105 5.59 -3.91 -9.64
N ARG A 106 5.91 -4.99 -8.93
CA ARG A 106 6.28 -4.92 -7.51
C ARG A 106 7.43 -3.93 -7.31
N ALA A 107 7.28 -3.01 -6.38
CA ALA A 107 8.28 -2.00 -6.07
C ALA A 107 8.33 -1.68 -4.58
N THR A 108 9.48 -1.24 -4.10
CA THR A 108 9.62 -0.64 -2.77
C THR A 108 9.46 0.87 -2.90
N LEU A 109 8.49 1.43 -2.16
CA LEU A 109 8.32 2.87 -2.01
C LEU A 109 9.10 3.33 -0.77
N PRO A 110 10.23 4.04 -0.95
CA PRO A 110 11.03 4.49 0.19
C PRO A 110 10.34 5.65 0.92
N VAL A 111 10.31 5.59 2.25
CA VAL A 111 9.88 6.67 3.14
C VAL A 111 11.06 7.05 4.01
N LYS A 112 11.52 8.30 3.87
CA LYS A 112 12.65 8.80 4.66
C LYS A 112 12.32 8.77 6.15
N ALA A 113 13.30 8.47 7.00
CA ALA A 113 13.12 8.52 8.44
C ALA A 113 12.59 9.89 8.90
N GLY A 114 11.47 9.88 9.61
CA GLY A 114 10.77 11.09 10.08
C GLY A 114 9.89 11.78 9.03
N ALA A 115 9.84 11.28 7.80
CA ALA A 115 8.88 11.69 6.79
C ALA A 115 7.67 10.74 6.79
N THR A 116 6.58 11.20 6.18
CA THR A 116 5.40 10.37 5.94
C THR A 116 4.94 10.52 4.52
N ILE A 117 4.28 9.49 3.98
CA ILE A 117 3.66 9.52 2.65
C ILE A 117 2.20 9.07 2.78
N ASP A 118 1.27 9.94 2.40
CA ASP A 118 -0.10 9.55 2.12
C ASP A 118 -0.19 9.09 0.66
N LEU A 119 -0.46 7.81 0.47
CA LEU A 119 -0.61 7.17 -0.82
C LEU A 119 -2.10 7.02 -1.14
N ILE A 120 -2.55 7.68 -2.21
CA ILE A 120 -3.94 7.73 -2.62
C ILE A 120 -4.10 7.05 -3.98
N PRO A 121 -4.67 5.84 -4.05
CA PRO A 121 -4.95 5.15 -5.30
C PRO A 121 -5.97 5.93 -6.14
N VAL A 122 -5.66 6.11 -7.41
CA VAL A 122 -6.52 6.81 -8.38
C VAL A 122 -6.84 5.97 -9.61
N ILE A 123 -5.99 5.00 -9.95
CA ILE A 123 -6.25 3.97 -10.97
C ILE A 123 -5.77 2.65 -10.43
N ILE A 124 -6.62 1.63 -10.56
CA ILE A 124 -6.35 0.29 -10.07
C ILE A 124 -6.71 -0.70 -11.19
N SER A 125 -5.71 -1.40 -11.71
CA SER A 125 -5.94 -2.44 -12.75
C SER A 125 -6.24 -3.81 -12.13
N GLN A 126 -5.79 -4.07 -10.90
CA GLN A 126 -5.98 -5.32 -10.16
C GLN A 126 -6.39 -5.05 -8.69
N SER A 127 -6.06 -5.93 -7.75
CA SER A 127 -6.17 -5.67 -6.31
C SER A 127 -4.78 -5.46 -5.72
N PRO A 128 -4.09 -4.35 -6.04
CA PRO A 128 -2.74 -4.08 -5.55
C PRO A 128 -2.76 -3.96 -4.04
N THR A 129 -1.66 -4.38 -3.42
CA THR A 129 -1.53 -4.39 -1.97
C THR A 129 -0.33 -3.58 -1.52
N VAL A 130 -0.42 -3.04 -0.32
CA VAL A 130 0.72 -2.48 0.41
C VAL A 130 0.74 -3.17 1.77
N SER A 131 1.81 -3.91 2.06
CA SER A 131 1.95 -4.64 3.34
C SER A 131 0.76 -5.56 3.63
N ASN A 132 0.28 -6.29 2.61
CA ASN A 132 -0.91 -7.15 2.63
C ASN A 132 -2.26 -6.43 2.74
N LYS A 133 -2.29 -5.09 2.67
CA LYS A 133 -3.53 -4.32 2.62
C LYS A 133 -3.92 -4.00 1.20
N THR A 134 -5.12 -4.41 0.80
CA THR A 134 -5.64 -4.10 -0.54
C THR A 134 -5.94 -2.61 -0.66
N LEU A 135 -5.29 -1.95 -1.61
CA LEU A 135 -5.58 -0.57 -1.96
C LEU A 135 -6.97 -0.44 -2.57
N ARG A 136 -7.68 0.64 -2.21
CA ARG A 136 -9.05 0.92 -2.66
C ARG A 136 -9.16 2.34 -3.17
N LEU A 137 -9.95 2.53 -4.22
CA LEU A 137 -10.31 3.88 -4.68
C LEU A 137 -11.12 4.57 -3.58
N GLY A 138 -10.88 5.86 -3.41
CA GLY A 138 -11.55 6.67 -2.38
C GLY A 138 -10.99 6.47 -0.97
N TRP A 139 -9.84 5.82 -0.84
CA TRP A 139 -9.12 5.68 0.42
C TRP A 139 -7.71 6.25 0.29
N SER A 140 -7.16 6.69 1.42
CA SER A 140 -5.76 7.06 1.55
C SER A 140 -5.05 6.08 2.47
N LEU A 141 -3.77 5.86 2.20
CA LEU A 141 -2.91 5.01 3.01
C LEU A 141 -1.71 5.79 3.50
N HIS A 142 -1.65 6.02 4.80
CA HIS A 142 -0.58 6.73 5.48
C HIS A 142 0.59 5.78 5.76
N LEU A 143 1.78 6.14 5.27
CA LEU A 143 3.02 5.37 5.38
C LEU A 143 4.07 6.16 6.15
N THR A 144 4.72 5.52 7.13
CA THR A 144 5.81 6.15 7.92
C THR A 144 7.16 5.45 7.77
N GLN A 145 7.21 4.38 6.97
CA GLN A 145 8.41 3.60 6.69
C GLN A 145 8.34 3.03 5.26
N ASP A 146 9.46 2.48 4.78
CA ASP A 146 9.52 1.82 3.48
C ASP A 146 8.47 0.71 3.38
N GLU A 147 7.71 0.73 2.29
CA GLU A 147 6.69 -0.30 2.05
C GLU A 147 6.78 -0.89 0.65
N ILE A 148 6.38 -2.16 0.56
CA ILE A 148 6.30 -2.88 -0.70
C ILE A 148 4.91 -2.66 -1.27
N VAL A 149 4.86 -2.08 -2.47
CA VAL A 149 3.66 -2.00 -3.29
C VAL A 149 3.67 -3.20 -4.23
N GLU A 150 2.67 -4.06 -4.10
CA GLU A 150 2.46 -5.20 -4.97
C GLU A 150 1.46 -4.84 -6.07
N LEU A 151 1.81 -5.19 -7.31
CA LEU A 151 0.98 -5.05 -8.52
C LEU A 151 0.82 -3.62 -9.05
N GLU A 152 0.10 -3.53 -10.17
CA GLU A 152 0.00 -2.31 -10.97
C GLU A 152 -1.06 -1.34 -10.44
N CYS A 153 -0.65 -0.11 -10.16
CA CYS A 153 -1.53 0.98 -9.77
C CYS A 153 -0.95 2.35 -10.08
N TYR A 154 -1.84 3.35 -10.08
CA TYR A 154 -1.47 4.75 -10.14
C TYR A 154 -1.94 5.40 -8.85
N CYS A 155 -1.06 6.18 -8.25
CA CYS A 155 -1.34 6.86 -6.99
C CYS A 155 -0.96 8.33 -7.07
N LEU A 156 -1.73 9.17 -6.40
CA LEU A 156 -1.23 10.44 -5.89
C LEU A 156 -0.47 10.15 -4.60
N ALA A 157 0.67 10.78 -4.41
CA ALA A 157 1.46 10.64 -3.19
C ALA A 157 1.71 12.04 -2.62
N MET A 158 1.37 12.23 -1.35
CA MET A 158 1.67 13.45 -0.62
C MET A 158 2.63 13.15 0.51
N SER A 159 3.78 13.82 0.48
CA SER A 159 4.83 13.62 1.46
C SER A 159 5.10 14.90 2.24
N THR A 160 5.39 14.77 3.53
CA THR A 160 5.86 15.85 4.40
C THR A 160 7.24 15.56 4.95
#